data_AF-A0A932V3C6-F1
#
_entry.id   AF-A0A932V3C6-F1
#
_cell.length_a   1.000
_cell.length_b   1.000
_cell.length_c   1.000
_cell.angle_alpha   90.00
_cell.angle_beta   90.00
_cell.angle_gamma   90.00
#
_symmetry.space_group_name_H-M   'P 1'
#
loop_
_entity.id
_entity.type
_entity.pdbx_description
1 polymer ?
#
loop_
_entity_poly.entity_id
_entity_poly.type
_entity_poly.pdbx_seq_one_letter_code
_entity_poly.pdbx_strand_id
1 'polypeptide(L)' 'MALRSIDQLPAENKHVLVRVAFNVPMVDGKVTDPRRIHAAIPTIQYL' A
#
# COMPACT_ATOMS: atom_id res chain seq x y z
N MET A 1 19.79 10.03 8.94
CA MET A 1 19.74 9.70 7.50
C MET A 1 18.34 9.96 7.01
N ALA A 2 18.17 10.59 5.84
CA ALA A 2 16.86 10.71 5.23
C ALA A 2 16.42 9.35 4.66
N LEU A 3 15.16 8.99 4.86
CA LEU A 3 14.57 7.83 4.20
C LEU A 3 14.39 8.16 2.71
N ARG A 4 14.69 7.20 1.83
CA ARG A 4 14.39 7.31 0.39
C ARG A 4 12.92 6.98 0.16
N SER A 5 12.29 7.76 -0.72
CA SER A 5 10.92 7.52 -1.17
C SER A 5 10.90 6.63 -2.42
N ILE A 6 9.73 6.06 -2.71
CA ILE A 6 9.55 5.09 -3.81
C ILE A 6 9.83 5.69 -5.20
N ASP A 7 9.62 7.00 -5.36
CA ASP A 7 9.87 7.76 -6.58
C ASP A 7 11.36 7.95 -6.91
N GLN A 8 12.22 7.59 -5.97
CA GLN A 8 13.68 7.67 -6.09
C GLN A 8 14.32 6.30 -6.36
N LEU A 9 13.51 5.24 -6.55
CA LEU A 9 13.97 3.88 -6.70
C LEU A 9 13.55 3.30 -8.07
N PRO A 10 14.47 2.66 -8.82
CA PRO A 10 14.10 1.93 -10.03
C PRO A 10 13.41 0.62 -9.64
N ALA A 11 12.07 0.61 -9.60
CA ALA A 11 11.26 -0.56 -9.21
C ALA A 11 10.83 -1.44 -10.39
N GLU A 12 10.97 -0.95 -11.62
CA GLU A 12 10.50 -1.63 -12.84
C GLU A 12 11.12 -3.03 -13.00
N ASN A 13 10.28 -4.02 -13.33
CA ASN A 13 10.65 -5.43 -13.47
C ASN A 13 11.28 -6.07 -12.22
N LYS A 14 10.97 -5.56 -11.01
CA LYS A 14 11.45 -6.12 -9.75
C LYS A 14 10.28 -6.61 -8.89
N HIS A 15 10.55 -7.62 -8.07
CA HIS A 15 9.65 -7.96 -6.97
C HIS A 15 9.84 -6.95 -5.82
N VAL A 16 8.77 -6.24 -5.47
CA VAL A 16 8.78 -5.22 -4.42
C VAL A 16 7.91 -5.68 -3.25
N LEU A 17 8.49 -5.77 -2.06
CA LEU A 17 7.76 -6.05 -0.82
C LEU A 17 7.16 -4.75 -0.27
N VAL A 18 5.83 -4.64 -0.27
CA VAL A 18 5.13 -3.45 0.20
C VAL A 18 4.43 -3.74 1.53
N ARG A 19 4.87 -3.07 2.59
CA ARG A 19 4.19 -3.11 3.89
C ARG A 19 3.03 -2.11 3.89
N VAL A 20 1.80 -2.62 3.88
CA VAL A 20 0.56 -1.80 3.87
C VAL A 20 -0.23 -1.91 5.17
N ALA A 21 -1.08 -0.91 5.45
CA ALA A 21 -1.93 -0.85 6.64
C ALA A 21 -3.35 -1.38 6.39
N PHE A 22 -3.51 -2.63 5.96
CA PHE A 22 -4.83 -3.26 5.70
C PHE A 22 -5.57 -3.78 6.94
N ASN A 23 -5.21 -3.29 8.13
CA ASN A 23 -6.02 -3.53 9.32
C ASN A 23 -7.30 -2.69 9.23
N VAL A 24 -8.39 -3.27 8.74
CA VAL A 24 -9.68 -2.59 8.53
C VAL A 24 -10.76 -3.22 9.40
N PRO A 25 -11.78 -2.45 9.83
CA PRO A 25 -12.92 -3.02 10.54
C PRO A 25 -13.70 -3.96 9.61
N MET A 26 -14.14 -5.08 10.18
CA MET A 26 -14.89 -6.11 9.48
C MET A 26 -16.11 -6.55 10.29
N VAL A 27 -17.20 -6.87 9.61
CA VAL A 27 -18.41 -7.48 10.17
C VAL A 27 -18.85 -8.59 9.22
N ASP A 28 -19.09 -9.80 9.75
CA ASP A 28 -19.52 -10.98 8.99
C ASP A 28 -18.66 -11.27 7.74
N GLY A 29 -17.33 -11.14 7.90
CA GLY A 29 -16.36 -11.37 6.82
C GLY A 29 -16.32 -10.27 5.75
N LYS A 30 -17.05 -9.16 5.93
CA LYS A 30 -17.07 -8.03 5.00
C LYS A 30 -16.41 -6.79 5.61
N VAL A 31 -15.66 -6.06 4.80
CA VAL A 31 -15.09 -4.77 5.18
C VAL A 31 -16.21 -3.74 5.33
N THR A 32 -16.27 -3.07 6.46
CA THR A 32 -17.26 -2.01 6.71
C THR A 32 -16.73 -0.61 6.42
N ASP A 33 -15.41 -0.44 6.38
CA ASP A 33 -14.74 0.83 6.06
C ASP A 33 -13.46 0.58 5.23
N PRO A 34 -13.45 0.91 3.93
CA PRO A 34 -12.33 0.65 3.04
C PRO A 34 -11.27 1.77 3.02
N ARG A 35 -11.39 2.83 3.85
CA ARG A 35 -10.50 4.01 3.77
C ARG A 35 -9.01 3.68 3.75
N ARG A 36 -8.56 2.73 4.58
CA ARG A 36 -7.15 2.32 4.64
C ARG A 36 -6.68 1.55 3.40
N ILE A 37 -7.58 0.81 2.76
CA ILE A 37 -7.29 0.12 1.49
C ILE A 37 -7.11 1.17 0.39
N HIS A 38 -8.06 2.10 0.28
CA HIS A 38 -8.00 3.17 -0.71
C HIS A 38 -6.76 4.06 -0.56
N ALA A 39 -6.31 4.31 0.68
CA ALA A 39 -5.11 5.10 0.95
C ALA A 39 -3.82 4.45 0.41
N ALA A 40 -3.78 3.13 0.21
CA ALA A 40 -2.61 2.43 -0.33
C ALA A 40 -2.58 2.36 -1.87
N ILE A 41 -3.72 2.60 -2.54
CA ILE A 41 -3.87 2.45 -4.00
C ILE A 41 -2.83 3.27 -4.77
N PRO A 42 -2.58 4.56 -4.46
CA PRO A 42 -1.63 5.37 -5.24
C PRO A 42 -0.22 4.78 -5.26
N THR A 43 0.25 4.23 -4.13
CA THR A 43 1.57 3.59 -4.05
C THR A 43 1.61 2.27 -4.83
N ILE A 44 0.53 1.49 -4.80
CA ILE A 44 0.45 0.22 -5.54
C ILE A 44 0.40 0.46 -7.06
N GLN A 45 -0.30 1.50 -7.52
CA GLN A 45 -0.39 1.85 -8.93
C GLN A 45 0.90 2.46 -9.50
N TYR A 46 1.75 3.02 -8.63
CA TYR A 46 3.04 3.58 -9.03
C TYR A 46 4.11 2.49 -9.28
N LEU A 47 4.04 1.37 -8.56
CA LEU A 47 4.99 0.25 -8.61
C LEU A 47 4.69 -0.70 -9.76
#